data_AF-A0A1H3XIF6-F1
#
_entry.id   AF-A0A1H3XIF6-F1
#
_cell.length_a   1.000
_cell.length_b   1.000
_cell.length_c   1.000
_cell.angle_alpha   90.00
_cell.angle_beta   90.00
_cell.angle_gamma   90.00
#
_symmetry.space_group_name_H-M   'P 1'
#
loop_
_entity.id
_entity.type
_entity.pdbx_description
1 polymer ?
#
loop_
_entity_poly.entity_id
_entity_poly.type
_entity_poly.pdbx_seq_one_letter_code
_entity_poly.pdbx_strand_id
1 'polypeptide(L)'
;MDEKVTFSPEEEFRERAEKVFEKHKNKIQNKLPEAEVYHVGSTAVRGSLTKGDVDLQVRVTQDDFDEARKALLELYPVNTGSDRTTFFCAFECEEEVLPVGVQLTVIGTSVDHFYPMTRFFIENPSYIETYNALKRRYEGTDMEAYRKTKAAFLTELLETPAYQEITERFAVYDKVKFVEGEQYVTVEDTRHLTDEELKTFVKHLLKDPAFHYKEMTLLIPNKFEAEVESFLTDHGFRLHDENVMVKKALNHDTQTAVYFDTASLHEIAEEEFKLIWEKAMIQSLNASSSLDMDGHMQSVKGELGEDYRSSCLIAYENDLPIGVVMPHIEPGTTDEGRLFYFGLVPEARGKGKSKRLHHQALGILKDDFDAVYYIGSTSSNNVPMLKTFEANGCTVVERNRVYKREKTAGKK
;
A
#
# COMPACT_ATOMS: atom_id res chain seq x y z
N MET A 1 -21.06 18.23 -37.79
CA MET A 1 -20.41 17.01 -38.32
C MET A 1 -20.14 16.19 -37.09
N ASP A 2 -20.87 15.10 -36.93
CA ASP A 2 -20.85 14.34 -35.69
C ASP A 2 -19.48 13.68 -35.52
N GLU A 3 -18.92 13.77 -34.31
CA GLU A 3 -17.63 13.17 -33.95
C GLU A 3 -17.72 11.66 -34.19
N LYS A 4 -16.75 11.10 -34.91
CA LYS A 4 -16.71 9.66 -35.18
C LYS A 4 -15.79 8.96 -34.21
N VAL A 5 -16.16 7.76 -33.77
CA VAL A 5 -15.32 6.93 -32.92
C VAL A 5 -14.51 5.92 -33.73
N THR A 6 -13.23 5.76 -33.38
CA THR A 6 -12.32 4.78 -33.97
C THR A 6 -11.58 4.03 -32.87
N PHE A 7 -11.34 2.73 -33.07
CA PHE A 7 -10.65 1.89 -32.10
C PHE A 7 -9.45 1.16 -32.70
N SER A 8 -8.38 1.07 -31.92
CA SER A 8 -7.20 0.25 -32.18
C SER A 8 -7.00 -0.76 -31.04
N PRO A 9 -6.33 -1.89 -31.27
CA PRO A 9 -5.83 -2.76 -30.19
C PRO A 9 -5.03 -1.97 -29.16
N GLU A 10 -5.25 -2.24 -27.88
CA GLU A 10 -4.51 -1.60 -26.78
C GLU A 10 -3.00 -1.84 -26.86
N GLU A 11 -2.59 -2.95 -27.48
CA GLU A 11 -1.19 -3.30 -27.71
C GLU A 11 -0.41 -2.22 -28.48
N GLU A 12 -1.07 -1.49 -29.38
CA GLU A 12 -0.46 -0.37 -30.12
C GLU A 12 -0.08 0.82 -29.22
N PHE A 13 -0.68 0.88 -28.02
CA PHE A 13 -0.49 1.97 -27.06
C PHE A 13 0.23 1.53 -25.80
N ARG A 14 0.25 0.23 -25.46
CA ARG A 14 0.66 -0.34 -24.18
C ARG A 14 1.90 0.31 -23.57
N GLU A 15 3.04 0.27 -24.26
CA GLU A 15 4.30 0.83 -23.75
C GLU A 15 4.24 2.34 -23.51
N ARG A 16 3.52 3.08 -24.37
CA ARG A 16 3.34 4.54 -24.22
C ARG A 16 2.36 4.85 -23.09
N ALA A 17 1.29 4.07 -22.98
CA ALA A 17 0.27 4.20 -21.94
C ALA A 17 0.85 3.94 -20.55
N GLU A 18 1.68 2.90 -20.39
CA GLU A 18 2.39 2.60 -19.13
C GLU A 18 3.31 3.76 -18.74
N LYS A 19 4.09 4.31 -19.68
CA LYS A 19 4.97 5.48 -19.40
C LYS A 19 4.20 6.73 -19.04
N VAL A 20 3.09 7.01 -19.73
CA VAL A 20 2.20 8.14 -19.42
C VAL A 20 1.57 7.94 -18.05
N PHE A 21 1.04 6.75 -17.76
CA PHE A 21 0.48 6.43 -16.45
C PHE A 21 1.49 6.67 -15.32
N GLU A 22 2.68 6.08 -15.38
CA GLU A 22 3.70 6.23 -14.32
C GLU A 22 4.13 7.69 -14.14
N LYS A 23 4.29 8.44 -15.24
CA LYS A 23 4.58 9.88 -15.18
C LYS A 23 3.50 10.65 -14.40
N HIS A 24 2.23 10.41 -14.74
CA HIS A 24 1.11 11.14 -14.13
C HIS A 24 0.81 10.66 -12.71
N LYS A 25 0.95 9.36 -12.44
CA LYS A 25 0.91 8.79 -11.09
C LYS A 25 1.93 9.45 -10.18
N ASN A 26 3.20 9.49 -10.58
CA ASN A 26 4.25 10.16 -9.79
C ASN A 26 3.96 11.65 -9.60
N LYS A 27 3.52 12.34 -10.66
CA LYS A 27 3.14 13.77 -10.58
C LYS A 27 2.01 14.02 -9.57
N ILE A 28 1.01 13.13 -9.52
CA ILE A 28 -0.13 13.21 -8.60
C ILE A 28 0.31 12.86 -7.19
N GLN A 29 1.02 11.74 -7.00
CA GLN A 29 1.46 11.27 -5.69
C GLN A 29 2.44 12.25 -5.02
N ASN A 30 3.26 12.98 -5.79
CA ASN A 30 4.09 14.05 -5.23
C ASN A 30 3.29 15.20 -4.60
N LYS A 31 2.03 15.41 -5.01
CA LYS A 31 1.13 16.44 -4.48
C LYS A 31 0.12 15.86 -3.49
N LEU A 32 -0.22 14.59 -3.65
CA LEU A 32 -1.22 13.85 -2.87
C LEU A 32 -0.66 12.47 -2.53
N PRO A 33 0.27 12.37 -1.57
CA PRO A 33 0.98 11.11 -1.31
C PRO A 33 0.08 9.99 -0.79
N GLU A 34 -1.03 10.36 -0.13
CA GLU A 34 -2.02 9.44 0.44
C GLU A 34 -3.11 9.03 -0.57
N ALA A 35 -3.13 9.63 -1.77
CA ALA A 35 -4.11 9.28 -2.79
C ALA A 35 -3.73 7.97 -3.49
N GLU A 36 -4.70 7.08 -3.65
CA GLU A 36 -4.53 5.88 -4.45
C GLU A 36 -4.72 6.22 -5.92
N VAL A 37 -3.74 5.87 -6.76
CA VAL A 37 -3.76 6.20 -8.19
C VAL A 37 -3.70 4.93 -9.02
N TYR A 38 -4.77 4.65 -9.76
CA TYR A 38 -4.91 3.45 -10.58
C TYR A 38 -4.98 3.77 -12.06
N HIS A 39 -4.29 2.97 -12.88
CA HIS A 39 -4.49 2.96 -14.33
C HIS A 39 -5.82 2.26 -14.62
N VAL A 40 -6.76 2.98 -15.20
CA VAL A 40 -8.11 2.47 -15.50
C VAL A 40 -8.41 2.62 -16.98
N GLY A 41 -9.64 2.27 -17.37
CA GLY A 41 -10.08 2.40 -18.74
C GLY A 41 -9.52 1.31 -19.66
N SER A 42 -9.69 1.49 -20.97
CA SER A 42 -9.41 0.41 -21.94
C SER A 42 -7.92 0.17 -22.16
N THR A 43 -7.05 1.17 -21.93
CA THR A 43 -5.60 1.01 -22.02
C THR A 43 -4.98 0.19 -20.89
N ALA A 44 -5.68 0.08 -19.76
CA ALA A 44 -5.24 -0.70 -18.60
C ALA A 44 -5.56 -2.21 -18.72
N VAL A 45 -6.35 -2.61 -19.73
CA VAL A 45 -6.82 -3.99 -19.87
C VAL A 45 -6.30 -4.64 -21.15
N ARG A 46 -5.46 -5.67 -21.00
CA ARG A 46 -4.92 -6.44 -22.13
C ARG A 46 -6.04 -7.07 -22.98
N GLY A 47 -5.85 -7.04 -24.29
CA GLY A 47 -6.80 -7.51 -25.31
C GLY A 47 -7.98 -6.56 -25.58
N SER A 48 -8.04 -5.37 -24.96
CA SER A 48 -9.11 -4.39 -25.19
C SER A 48 -8.91 -3.60 -26.49
N LEU A 49 -10.00 -3.21 -27.14
CA LEU A 49 -9.98 -2.15 -28.16
C LEU A 49 -10.08 -0.78 -27.49
N THR A 50 -9.30 0.21 -27.92
CA THR A 50 -9.26 1.52 -27.25
C THR A 50 -9.14 2.66 -28.26
N LYS A 51 -9.52 3.87 -27.82
CA LYS A 51 -9.24 5.13 -28.52
C LYS A 51 -7.77 5.58 -28.35
N GLY A 52 -7.06 5.00 -27.38
CA GLY A 52 -5.69 5.37 -27.03
C GLY A 52 -5.57 6.32 -25.84
N ASP A 53 -6.70 6.79 -25.29
CA ASP A 53 -6.75 7.62 -24.09
C ASP A 53 -6.28 6.85 -22.85
N VAL A 54 -5.44 7.47 -22.03
CA VAL A 54 -4.96 6.92 -20.76
C VAL A 54 -5.82 7.49 -19.64
N ASP A 55 -6.58 6.63 -18.95
CA ASP A 55 -7.43 7.04 -17.84
C ASP A 55 -6.80 6.70 -16.49
N LEU A 56 -6.83 7.63 -15.54
CA LEU A 56 -6.38 7.45 -14.16
C LEU A 56 -7.52 7.70 -13.19
N GLN A 57 -7.76 6.76 -12.29
CA GLN A 57 -8.59 7.03 -11.11
C GLN A 57 -7.69 7.48 -9.96
N VAL A 58 -8.02 8.61 -9.34
CA VAL A 58 -7.43 9.10 -8.09
C VAL A 58 -8.48 8.91 -7.01
N ARG A 59 -8.25 8.01 -6.06
CA ARG A 59 -9.15 7.73 -4.93
C ARG A 59 -8.61 8.40 -3.68
N VAL A 60 -9.52 9.06 -2.95
CA VAL A 60 -9.22 9.74 -1.68
C VAL A 60 -10.37 9.53 -0.69
N THR A 61 -10.13 9.81 0.59
CA THR A 61 -11.21 9.84 1.58
C THR A 61 -12.15 11.03 1.33
N GLN A 62 -13.31 11.02 1.98
CA GLN A 62 -14.25 12.14 1.88
C GLN A 62 -13.66 13.43 2.48
N ASP A 63 -12.85 13.31 3.52
CA ASP A 63 -12.25 14.44 4.24
C ASP A 63 -11.17 15.12 3.37
N ASP A 64 -10.45 14.34 2.57
CA ASP A 64 -9.35 14.84 1.73
C ASP A 64 -9.82 15.35 0.35
N PHE A 65 -11.08 15.09 -0.03
CA PHE A 65 -11.56 15.35 -1.39
C PHE A 65 -11.40 16.81 -1.84
N ASP A 66 -11.69 17.77 -0.96
CA ASP A 66 -11.61 19.18 -1.32
C ASP A 66 -10.17 19.67 -1.50
N GLU A 67 -9.24 19.19 -0.67
CA GLU A 67 -7.81 19.45 -0.80
C GLU A 67 -7.25 18.78 -2.06
N ALA A 68 -7.59 17.50 -2.28
CA ALA A 68 -7.20 16.76 -3.48
C ALA A 68 -7.68 17.43 -4.76
N ARG A 69 -8.92 17.92 -4.78
CA ARG A 69 -9.47 18.65 -5.92
C ARG A 69 -8.69 19.94 -6.19
N LYS A 70 -8.33 20.72 -5.17
CA LYS A 70 -7.51 21.93 -5.33
C LYS A 70 -6.13 21.57 -5.89
N ALA A 71 -5.49 20.54 -5.37
CA ALA A 71 -4.18 20.10 -5.84
C ALA A 71 -4.24 19.66 -7.32
N LEU A 72 -5.25 18.88 -7.72
CA LEU A 72 -5.41 18.46 -9.11
C LEU A 72 -5.74 19.62 -10.07
N LEU A 73 -6.46 20.66 -9.60
CA LEU A 73 -6.70 21.89 -10.39
C LEU A 73 -5.41 22.64 -10.74
N GLU A 74 -4.35 22.51 -9.92
CA GLU A 74 -3.03 23.07 -10.26
C GLU A 74 -2.31 22.26 -11.34
N LEU A 75 -2.65 20.98 -11.47
CA LEU A 75 -1.94 20.05 -12.36
C LEU A 75 -2.62 19.87 -13.72
N TYR A 76 -3.95 19.98 -13.77
CA TYR A 76 -4.75 19.62 -14.93
C TYR A 76 -5.95 20.57 -15.14
N PRO A 77 -6.29 20.90 -16.40
CA PRO A 77 -7.59 21.48 -16.75
C PRO A 77 -8.77 20.59 -16.33
N VAL A 78 -9.87 21.20 -15.91
CA VAL A 78 -11.12 20.49 -15.60
C VAL A 78 -11.80 20.04 -16.89
N ASN A 79 -12.28 18.79 -16.91
CA ASN A 79 -13.16 18.32 -17.97
C ASN A 79 -14.56 18.92 -17.79
N THR A 80 -14.94 19.86 -18.65
CA THR A 80 -16.22 20.58 -18.55
C THR A 80 -17.44 19.76 -18.98
N GLY A 81 -17.22 18.60 -19.60
CA GLY A 81 -18.28 17.71 -20.08
C GLY A 81 -18.76 16.69 -19.04
N SER A 82 -18.17 16.69 -17.84
CA SER A 82 -18.46 15.72 -16.78
C SER A 82 -19.17 16.37 -15.59
N ASP A 83 -19.92 15.55 -14.85
CA ASP A 83 -20.55 15.99 -13.61
C ASP A 83 -19.50 16.44 -12.58
N ARG A 84 -19.89 17.38 -11.72
CA ARG A 84 -19.07 17.88 -10.61
C ARG A 84 -19.88 17.81 -9.34
N THR A 85 -19.46 16.97 -8.41
CA THR A 85 -20.15 16.75 -7.15
C THR A 85 -19.21 16.99 -5.97
N THR A 86 -19.69 16.72 -4.76
CA THR A 86 -18.87 16.72 -3.54
C THR A 86 -18.00 15.46 -3.39
N PHE A 87 -18.07 14.54 -4.35
CA PHE A 87 -17.36 13.26 -4.34
C PHE A 87 -16.81 12.82 -5.71
N PHE A 88 -16.96 13.66 -6.74
CA PHE A 88 -16.48 13.39 -8.10
C PHE A 88 -16.01 14.67 -8.80
N CYS A 89 -14.84 14.61 -9.44
CA CYS A 89 -14.35 15.65 -10.35
C CYS A 89 -13.47 15.01 -11.44
N ALA A 90 -13.73 15.35 -12.70
CA ALA A 90 -12.93 14.89 -13.84
C ALA A 90 -12.03 16.00 -14.38
N PHE A 91 -10.82 15.62 -14.79
CA PHE A 91 -9.81 16.48 -15.40
C PHE A 91 -9.29 15.83 -16.68
N GLU A 92 -8.70 16.63 -17.56
CA GLU A 92 -8.14 16.16 -18.82
C GLU A 92 -6.86 16.89 -19.21
N CYS A 93 -5.97 16.18 -19.89
CA CYS A 93 -4.73 16.72 -20.44
C CYS A 93 -4.55 16.19 -21.86
N GLU A 94 -4.77 17.05 -22.85
CA GLU A 94 -4.57 16.71 -24.27
C GLU A 94 -3.10 16.91 -24.71
N GLU A 95 -2.31 17.67 -23.95
CA GLU A 95 -0.90 18.01 -24.25
C GLU A 95 0.08 16.90 -23.83
N GLU A 96 -0.24 15.64 -24.12
CA GLU A 96 0.59 14.48 -23.81
C GLU A 96 0.76 13.56 -25.04
N VAL A 97 1.70 12.62 -24.95
CA VAL A 97 1.94 11.63 -26.03
C VAL A 97 0.68 10.80 -26.31
N LEU A 98 -0.13 10.58 -25.28
CA LEU A 98 -1.49 10.03 -25.36
C LEU A 98 -2.38 10.92 -24.49
N PRO A 99 -3.62 11.24 -24.92
CA PRO A 99 -4.54 12.04 -24.10
C PRO A 99 -4.77 11.39 -22.74
N VAL A 100 -4.84 12.21 -21.69
CA VAL A 100 -5.00 11.73 -20.31
C VAL A 100 -6.31 12.20 -19.71
N GLY A 101 -7.09 11.26 -19.18
CA GLY A 101 -8.24 11.55 -18.31
C GLY A 101 -7.88 11.24 -16.86
N VAL A 102 -8.24 12.14 -15.94
CA VAL A 102 -8.07 11.92 -14.49
C VAL A 102 -9.41 12.02 -13.79
N GLN A 103 -9.84 10.95 -13.15
CA GLN A 103 -11.09 10.86 -12.38
C GLN A 103 -10.78 10.89 -10.88
N LEU A 104 -11.04 12.03 -10.22
CA LEU A 104 -10.99 12.13 -8.76
C LEU A 104 -12.30 11.61 -8.16
N THR A 105 -12.21 10.61 -7.30
CA THR A 105 -13.36 9.93 -6.67
C THR A 105 -13.16 9.78 -5.16
N VAL A 106 -14.24 9.86 -4.39
CA VAL A 106 -14.23 9.48 -2.97
C VAL A 106 -14.43 7.96 -2.83
N ILE A 107 -13.58 7.32 -2.03
CA ILE A 107 -13.62 5.88 -1.74
C ILE A 107 -15.01 5.45 -1.24
N GLY A 108 -15.53 4.35 -1.79
CA GLY A 108 -16.79 3.74 -1.37
C GLY A 108 -18.07 4.46 -1.85
N THR A 109 -17.94 5.53 -2.64
CA THR A 109 -19.11 6.21 -3.24
C THR A 109 -19.56 5.53 -4.54
N SER A 110 -20.71 5.93 -5.08
CA SER A 110 -21.25 5.34 -6.32
C SER A 110 -20.37 5.57 -7.56
N VAL A 111 -19.44 6.53 -7.51
CA VAL A 111 -18.49 6.83 -8.59
C VAL A 111 -17.16 6.09 -8.43
N ASP A 112 -16.96 5.37 -7.33
CA ASP A 112 -15.74 4.61 -7.04
C ASP A 112 -15.75 3.22 -7.69
N HIS A 113 -16.06 3.18 -8.99
CA HIS A 113 -16.24 1.94 -9.74
C HIS A 113 -15.21 1.74 -10.86
N PHE A 114 -14.39 2.74 -11.19
CA PHE A 114 -13.46 2.65 -12.32
C PHE A 114 -12.39 1.57 -12.12
N TYR A 115 -11.77 1.53 -10.95
CA TYR A 115 -10.78 0.52 -10.58
C TYR A 115 -11.41 -0.87 -10.42
N PRO A 116 -12.50 -1.07 -9.65
CA PRO A 116 -13.22 -2.34 -9.61
C PRO A 116 -13.63 -2.87 -11.00
N MET A 117 -14.11 -2.00 -11.88
CA MET A 117 -14.47 -2.36 -13.27
C MET A 117 -13.26 -2.77 -14.11
N THR A 118 -12.14 -2.06 -13.97
CA THR A 118 -10.89 -2.42 -14.66
C THR A 118 -10.42 -3.81 -14.20
N ARG A 119 -10.44 -4.07 -12.89
CA ARG A 119 -10.11 -5.37 -12.30
C ARG A 119 -11.05 -6.48 -12.76
N PHE A 120 -12.36 -6.21 -12.80
CA PHE A 120 -13.34 -7.14 -13.33
C PHE A 120 -13.00 -7.58 -14.76
N PHE A 121 -12.67 -6.65 -15.64
CA PHE A 121 -12.33 -6.98 -17.02
C PHE A 121 -11.00 -7.74 -17.15
N ILE A 122 -10.01 -7.45 -16.31
CA ILE A 122 -8.74 -8.21 -16.25
C ILE A 122 -9.00 -9.66 -15.83
N GLU A 123 -9.86 -9.85 -14.83
CA GLU A 123 -10.15 -11.18 -14.26
C GLU A 123 -11.19 -11.97 -15.07
N ASN A 124 -11.94 -11.32 -15.97
CA ASN A 124 -12.97 -11.94 -16.80
C ASN A 124 -12.81 -11.62 -18.30
N PRO A 125 -11.82 -12.22 -19.00
CA PRO A 125 -11.53 -11.91 -20.41
C PRO A 125 -12.70 -12.08 -21.39
N SER A 126 -13.68 -12.95 -21.08
CA SER A 126 -14.90 -13.12 -21.90
C SER A 126 -15.75 -11.84 -21.99
N TYR A 127 -15.73 -10.99 -20.96
CA TYR A 127 -16.41 -9.70 -21.00
C TYR A 127 -15.66 -8.67 -21.85
N ILE A 128 -14.33 -8.79 -21.97
CA ILE A 128 -13.55 -8.01 -22.93
C ILE A 128 -13.92 -8.36 -24.35
N GLU A 129 -14.11 -9.65 -24.68
CA GLU A 129 -14.55 -10.07 -26.01
C GLU A 129 -15.91 -9.44 -26.37
N THR A 130 -16.85 -9.46 -25.42
CA THR A 130 -18.19 -8.85 -25.59
C THR A 130 -18.11 -7.34 -25.78
N TYR A 131 -17.31 -6.66 -24.96
CA TYR A 131 -17.14 -5.21 -25.04
C TYR A 131 -16.43 -4.79 -26.34
N ASN A 132 -15.45 -5.58 -26.80
CA ASN A 132 -14.79 -5.37 -28.09
C ASN A 132 -15.74 -5.60 -29.27
N ALA A 133 -16.62 -6.60 -29.19
CA ALA A 133 -17.64 -6.80 -30.20
C ALA A 133 -18.60 -5.60 -30.29
N LEU A 134 -18.93 -4.97 -29.16
CA LEU A 134 -19.66 -3.70 -29.13
C LEU A 134 -18.85 -2.60 -29.82
N LYS A 135 -17.59 -2.37 -29.41
CA LYS A 135 -16.72 -1.33 -30.02
C LYS A 135 -16.60 -1.47 -31.54
N ARG A 136 -16.37 -2.69 -32.06
CA ARG A 136 -16.29 -2.96 -33.51
C ARG A 136 -17.57 -2.61 -34.28
N ARG A 137 -18.75 -2.78 -33.68
CA ARG A 137 -20.03 -2.41 -34.34
C ARG A 137 -20.17 -0.89 -34.52
N TYR A 138 -19.47 -0.12 -33.69
CA TYR A 138 -19.50 1.35 -33.70
C TYR A 138 -18.27 1.97 -34.37
N GLU A 139 -17.35 1.16 -34.92
CA GLU A 139 -16.18 1.65 -35.64
C GLU A 139 -16.59 2.59 -36.80
N GLY A 140 -16.07 3.82 -36.79
CA GLY A 140 -16.35 4.85 -37.80
C GLY A 140 -17.77 5.44 -37.73
N THR A 141 -18.54 5.13 -36.70
CA THR A 141 -19.91 5.64 -36.46
C THR A 141 -19.91 6.83 -35.49
N ASP A 142 -21.10 7.39 -35.22
CA ASP A 142 -21.32 8.52 -34.33
C ASP A 142 -20.94 8.23 -32.85
N MET A 143 -20.20 9.15 -32.24
CA MET A 143 -19.70 9.07 -30.87
C MET A 143 -20.82 9.03 -29.83
N GLU A 144 -21.89 9.80 -30.01
CA GLU A 144 -23.01 9.85 -29.06
C GLU A 144 -23.80 8.53 -29.05
N ALA A 145 -24.05 7.95 -30.22
CA ALA A 145 -24.65 6.63 -30.35
C ALA A 145 -23.80 5.54 -29.66
N TYR A 146 -22.48 5.60 -29.81
CA TYR A 146 -21.57 4.69 -29.09
C TYR A 146 -21.63 4.90 -27.57
N ARG A 147 -21.56 6.14 -27.08
CA ARG A 147 -21.63 6.47 -25.65
C ARG A 147 -22.90 5.93 -25.00
N LYS A 148 -24.06 6.09 -25.64
CA LYS A 148 -25.33 5.58 -25.14
C LYS A 148 -25.34 4.06 -24.99
N THR A 149 -24.88 3.32 -25.99
CA THR A 149 -24.86 1.85 -25.95
C THR A 149 -23.79 1.32 -24.99
N LYS A 150 -22.64 2.00 -24.91
CA LYS A 150 -21.61 1.71 -23.90
C LYS A 150 -22.18 1.88 -22.49
N ALA A 151 -22.88 2.97 -22.21
CA ALA A 151 -23.47 3.22 -20.90
C ALA A 151 -24.46 2.11 -20.50
N ALA A 152 -25.36 1.70 -21.40
CA ALA A 152 -26.29 0.61 -21.15
C ALA A 152 -25.59 -0.72 -20.86
N PHE A 153 -24.58 -1.09 -21.67
CA PHE A 153 -23.77 -2.29 -21.45
C PHE A 153 -23.08 -2.27 -20.09
N LEU A 154 -22.48 -1.13 -19.70
CA LEU A 154 -21.82 -1.02 -18.40
C LEU A 154 -22.83 -1.10 -17.26
N THR A 155 -24.00 -0.47 -17.37
CA THR A 155 -25.06 -0.60 -16.36
C THR A 155 -25.50 -2.05 -16.17
N GLU A 156 -25.69 -2.82 -17.25
CA GLU A 156 -26.02 -4.25 -17.15
C GLU A 156 -24.89 -5.05 -16.49
N LEU A 157 -23.63 -4.72 -16.79
CA LEU A 157 -22.46 -5.37 -16.21
C LEU A 157 -22.38 -5.16 -14.69
N LEU A 158 -22.70 -3.95 -14.21
CA LEU A 158 -22.70 -3.62 -12.78
C LEU A 158 -23.66 -4.53 -11.98
N GLU A 159 -24.74 -5.02 -12.58
CA GLU A 159 -25.73 -5.89 -11.93
C GLU A 159 -25.34 -7.38 -11.96
N THR A 160 -24.23 -7.75 -12.62
CA THR A 160 -23.83 -9.15 -12.73
C THR A 160 -23.27 -9.69 -11.40
N PRO A 161 -23.57 -10.96 -11.02
CA PRO A 161 -23.01 -11.56 -9.80
C PRO A 161 -21.48 -11.53 -9.75
N ALA A 162 -20.83 -11.70 -10.91
CA ALA A 162 -19.38 -11.67 -11.02
C ALA A 162 -18.81 -10.27 -10.74
N TYR A 163 -19.49 -9.20 -11.15
CA TYR A 163 -19.09 -7.84 -10.78
C TYR A 163 -19.34 -7.55 -9.30
N GLN A 164 -20.47 -8.02 -8.77
CA GLN A 164 -20.81 -7.87 -7.35
C GLN A 164 -19.77 -8.54 -6.42
N GLU A 165 -19.23 -9.71 -6.81
CA GLU A 165 -18.13 -10.36 -6.08
C GLU A 165 -16.86 -9.49 -6.06
N ILE A 166 -16.54 -8.78 -7.16
CA ILE A 166 -15.40 -7.87 -7.23
C ILE A 166 -15.63 -6.64 -6.33
N THR A 167 -16.83 -6.08 -6.31
CA THR A 167 -17.13 -4.92 -5.46
C THR A 167 -17.17 -5.29 -3.98
N GLU A 168 -17.70 -6.46 -3.62
CA GLU A 168 -17.68 -6.95 -2.23
C GLU A 168 -16.24 -7.13 -1.75
N ARG A 169 -15.37 -7.71 -2.60
CA ARG A 169 -13.94 -7.85 -2.31
C ARG A 169 -13.28 -6.50 -2.01
N PHE A 170 -13.44 -5.51 -2.88
CA PHE A 170 -12.78 -4.21 -2.67
C PHE A 170 -13.38 -3.45 -1.48
N ALA A 171 -14.69 -3.58 -1.23
CA ALA A 171 -15.32 -2.98 -0.06
C ALA A 171 -14.78 -3.49 1.28
N VAL A 172 -14.30 -4.75 1.36
CA VAL A 172 -13.61 -5.25 2.55
C VAL A 172 -12.10 -4.95 2.54
N TYR A 173 -11.47 -4.83 1.37
CA TYR A 173 -10.06 -4.43 1.27
C TYR A 173 -9.84 -2.98 1.67
N ASP A 174 -10.75 -2.07 1.31
CA ASP A 174 -10.69 -0.64 1.67
C ASP A 174 -10.83 -0.40 3.20
N LYS A 175 -11.14 -1.44 3.99
CA LYS A 175 -11.28 -1.38 5.46
C LYS A 175 -10.05 -1.87 6.21
N VAL A 176 -9.04 -2.36 5.51
CA VAL A 176 -7.81 -2.90 6.12
C VAL A 176 -6.59 -2.24 5.48
N LYS A 177 -5.47 -2.30 6.18
CA LYS A 177 -4.19 -1.82 5.64
C LYS A 177 -3.37 -3.00 5.17
N PHE A 178 -2.86 -2.93 3.95
CA PHE A 178 -1.92 -3.91 3.40
C PHE A 178 -0.50 -3.35 3.50
N VAL A 179 0.39 -4.09 4.15
CA VAL A 179 1.84 -3.86 4.13
C VAL A 179 2.44 -4.99 3.30
N GLU A 180 2.83 -4.68 2.07
CA GLU A 180 3.25 -5.66 1.06
C GLU A 180 4.75 -5.55 0.78
N GLY A 181 5.48 -6.63 1.04
CA GLY A 181 6.82 -6.84 0.50
C GLY A 181 6.79 -7.76 -0.72
N GLU A 182 7.92 -7.93 -1.41
CA GLU A 182 7.99 -8.80 -2.60
C GLU A 182 7.44 -10.22 -2.32
N GLN A 183 7.76 -10.76 -1.15
CA GLN A 183 7.52 -12.14 -0.77
C GLN A 183 6.42 -12.36 0.26
N TYR A 184 5.86 -11.29 0.83
CA TYR A 184 4.92 -11.38 1.94
C TYR A 184 3.87 -10.28 1.85
N VAL A 185 2.76 -10.50 2.54
CA VAL A 185 1.74 -9.49 2.78
C VAL A 185 1.31 -9.57 4.24
N THR A 186 1.32 -8.43 4.91
CA THR A 186 0.79 -8.26 6.26
C THR A 186 -0.47 -7.42 6.20
N VAL A 187 -1.55 -7.93 6.77
CA VAL A 187 -2.83 -7.24 6.85
C VAL A 187 -2.99 -6.68 8.26
N GLU A 188 -3.02 -5.35 8.35
CA GLU A 188 -3.23 -4.57 9.58
C GLU A 188 -4.65 -3.95 9.59
N ASP A 189 -5.00 -3.28 10.69
CA ASP A 189 -6.26 -2.53 10.86
C ASP A 189 -7.57 -3.32 10.70
N THR A 190 -7.53 -4.63 10.95
CA THR A 190 -8.73 -5.49 10.88
C THR A 190 -9.77 -5.20 11.99
N ARG A 191 -9.49 -4.29 12.92
CA ARG A 191 -10.36 -3.90 14.05
C ARG A 191 -11.73 -3.38 13.64
N HIS A 192 -11.89 -2.88 12.43
CA HIS A 192 -13.15 -2.33 11.94
C HIS A 192 -14.06 -3.38 11.29
N LEU A 193 -13.52 -4.57 10.99
CA LEU A 193 -14.30 -5.66 10.39
C LEU A 193 -15.21 -6.33 11.41
N THR A 194 -16.40 -6.72 10.96
CA THR A 194 -17.24 -7.72 11.64
C THR A 194 -16.70 -9.13 11.40
N ASP A 195 -17.19 -10.11 12.17
CA ASP A 195 -16.81 -11.53 12.00
C ASP A 195 -17.09 -12.04 10.59
N GLU A 196 -18.24 -11.69 10.00
CA GLU A 196 -18.57 -12.08 8.62
C GLU A 196 -17.71 -11.35 7.58
N GLU A 197 -17.43 -10.05 7.77
CA GLU A 197 -16.52 -9.33 6.88
C GLU A 197 -15.11 -9.89 6.92
N LEU A 198 -14.61 -10.31 8.09
CA LEU A 198 -13.29 -10.94 8.20
C LEU A 198 -13.27 -12.31 7.49
N LYS A 199 -14.32 -13.12 7.63
CA LYS A 199 -14.44 -14.38 6.88
C LYS A 199 -14.50 -14.13 5.36
N THR A 200 -15.27 -13.13 4.93
CA THR A 200 -15.35 -12.72 3.51
C THR A 200 -14.00 -12.21 3.00
N PHE A 201 -13.34 -11.34 3.76
CA PHE A 201 -12.00 -10.85 3.47
C PHE A 201 -11.01 -11.99 3.23
N VAL A 202 -10.94 -12.95 4.16
CA VAL A 202 -10.02 -14.10 4.03
C VAL A 202 -10.36 -14.92 2.79
N LYS A 203 -11.64 -15.19 2.50
CA LYS A 203 -12.03 -15.93 1.27
C LYS A 203 -11.55 -15.23 0.01
N HIS A 204 -11.68 -13.90 -0.06
CA HIS A 204 -11.19 -13.13 -1.21
C HIS A 204 -9.66 -13.12 -1.27
N LEU A 205 -8.99 -12.85 -0.16
CA LEU A 205 -7.52 -12.83 -0.06
C LEU A 205 -6.89 -14.12 -0.57
N LEU A 206 -7.49 -15.27 -0.22
CA LEU A 206 -6.97 -16.57 -0.63
C LEU A 206 -7.21 -16.92 -2.10
N LYS A 207 -8.19 -16.29 -2.75
CA LYS A 207 -8.50 -16.46 -4.18
C LYS A 207 -7.81 -15.42 -5.07
N ASP A 208 -7.28 -14.36 -4.46
CA ASP A 208 -6.70 -13.24 -5.19
C ASP A 208 -5.32 -13.61 -5.76
N PRO A 209 -5.17 -13.61 -7.09
CA PRO A 209 -3.91 -13.97 -7.74
C PRO A 209 -2.72 -13.10 -7.30
N ALA A 210 -2.96 -11.86 -6.84
CA ALA A 210 -1.90 -10.98 -6.37
C ALA A 210 -1.18 -11.52 -5.13
N PHE A 211 -1.86 -12.31 -4.30
CA PHE A 211 -1.32 -12.80 -3.02
C PHE A 211 -1.02 -14.29 -2.99
N HIS A 212 -1.34 -15.06 -4.04
CA HIS A 212 -1.18 -16.52 -4.09
C HIS A 212 0.23 -17.05 -3.74
N TYR A 213 1.28 -16.27 -4.03
CA TYR A 213 2.68 -16.66 -3.84
C TYR A 213 3.35 -16.01 -2.61
N LYS A 214 2.59 -15.23 -1.83
CA LYS A 214 3.11 -14.49 -0.68
C LYS A 214 2.84 -15.24 0.62
N GLU A 215 3.75 -15.10 1.58
CA GLU A 215 3.43 -15.41 2.98
C GLU A 215 2.40 -14.41 3.47
N MET A 216 1.35 -14.89 4.11
CA MET A 216 0.28 -14.02 4.59
C MET A 216 0.34 -13.93 6.11
N THR A 217 0.35 -12.72 6.64
CA THR A 217 0.24 -12.43 8.06
C THR A 217 -1.01 -11.59 8.30
N LEU A 218 -1.87 -12.02 9.23
CA LEU A 218 -3.05 -11.27 9.65
C LEU A 218 -2.88 -10.82 11.10
N LEU A 219 -3.02 -9.52 11.35
CA LEU A 219 -3.07 -8.95 12.69
C LEU A 219 -4.54 -8.84 13.11
N ILE A 220 -4.97 -9.74 13.99
CA ILE A 220 -6.37 -9.88 14.39
C ILE A 220 -6.54 -9.44 15.86
N PRO A 221 -7.26 -8.36 16.17
CA PRO A 221 -7.51 -7.95 17.55
C PRO A 221 -8.34 -8.97 18.31
N ASN A 222 -8.17 -8.99 19.63
CA ASN A 222 -8.88 -9.91 20.52
C ASN A 222 -10.33 -9.45 20.79
N LYS A 223 -11.14 -9.40 19.73
CA LYS A 223 -12.58 -9.07 19.78
C LYS A 223 -13.48 -10.05 19.02
N PHE A 224 -12.91 -10.86 18.12
CA PHE A 224 -13.65 -11.77 17.26
C PHE A 224 -14.05 -13.04 18.01
N GLU A 225 -15.13 -13.68 17.57
CA GLU A 225 -15.62 -14.89 18.21
C GLU A 225 -14.73 -16.12 17.91
N ALA A 226 -14.83 -17.15 18.75
CA ALA A 226 -14.05 -18.38 18.62
C ALA A 226 -14.27 -19.10 17.26
N GLU A 227 -15.41 -18.85 16.60
CA GLU A 227 -15.69 -19.35 15.26
C GLU A 227 -14.73 -18.76 14.21
N VAL A 228 -14.33 -17.49 14.34
CA VAL A 228 -13.34 -16.86 13.46
C VAL A 228 -11.99 -17.57 13.58
N GLU A 229 -11.58 -17.95 14.78
CA GLU A 229 -10.31 -18.66 14.97
C GLU A 229 -10.31 -20.04 14.30
N SER A 230 -11.43 -20.75 14.44
CA SER A 230 -11.63 -22.05 13.79
C SER A 230 -11.65 -21.89 12.28
N PHE A 231 -12.35 -20.88 11.77
CA PHE A 231 -12.37 -20.54 10.36
C PHE A 231 -10.97 -20.23 9.80
N LEU A 232 -10.17 -19.40 10.49
CA LEU A 232 -8.79 -19.10 10.10
C LEU A 232 -7.94 -20.38 10.02
N THR A 233 -8.08 -21.24 11.03
CA THR A 233 -7.37 -22.53 11.10
C THR A 233 -7.73 -23.45 9.93
N ASP A 234 -9.03 -23.56 9.62
CA ASP A 234 -9.54 -24.36 8.49
C ASP A 234 -9.03 -23.85 7.13
N HIS A 235 -8.70 -22.56 7.05
CA HIS A 235 -8.15 -21.92 5.86
C HIS A 235 -6.60 -21.87 5.84
N GLY A 236 -5.95 -22.56 6.78
CA GLY A 236 -4.51 -22.78 6.82
C GLY A 236 -3.72 -21.69 7.53
N PHE A 237 -4.38 -20.73 8.19
CA PHE A 237 -3.72 -19.78 9.08
C PHE A 237 -3.46 -20.42 10.44
N ARG A 238 -2.30 -20.16 11.02
CA ARG A 238 -1.93 -20.64 12.35
C ARG A 238 -1.61 -19.47 13.24
N LEU A 239 -2.12 -19.51 14.47
CA LEU A 239 -1.70 -18.57 15.51
C LEU A 239 -0.19 -18.73 15.73
N HIS A 240 0.54 -17.66 15.51
CA HIS A 240 2.00 -17.64 15.58
C HIS A 240 2.50 -16.87 16.79
N ASP A 241 1.89 -15.72 17.10
CA ASP A 241 2.32 -14.84 18.18
C ASP A 241 1.19 -13.89 18.61
N GLU A 242 1.45 -13.06 19.62
CA GLU A 242 0.65 -11.88 19.94
C GLU A 242 1.54 -10.63 19.85
N ASN A 243 1.10 -9.61 19.13
CA ASN A 243 1.81 -8.35 18.95
C ASN A 243 1.13 -7.22 19.75
N VAL A 244 1.94 -6.35 20.34
CA VAL A 244 1.52 -5.09 20.95
C VAL A 244 1.93 -3.93 20.04
N MET A 245 0.94 -3.23 19.51
CA MET A 245 1.15 -2.02 18.72
C MET A 245 1.07 -0.78 19.62
N VAL A 246 2.01 0.12 19.45
CA VAL A 246 2.12 1.39 20.19
C VAL A 246 2.14 2.58 19.24
N LYS A 247 1.64 3.71 19.72
CA LYS A 247 1.71 5.00 19.04
C LYS A 247 2.42 6.04 19.92
N LYS A 248 3.14 6.96 19.31
CA LYS A 248 3.71 8.14 19.96
C LYS A 248 3.57 9.35 19.06
N ALA A 249 2.94 10.42 19.52
CA ALA A 249 3.00 11.71 18.81
C ALA A 249 4.42 12.29 18.89
N LEU A 250 4.93 12.80 17.77
CA LEU A 250 6.25 13.43 17.61
C LEU A 250 6.09 14.95 17.54
N ASN A 251 5.52 15.53 18.59
CA ASN A 251 5.24 16.95 18.66
C ASN A 251 6.51 17.80 18.97
N HIS A 252 6.37 19.12 18.98
CA HIS A 252 7.45 20.05 19.34
C HIS A 252 8.05 19.78 20.73
N ASP A 253 7.26 19.26 21.68
CA ASP A 253 7.74 18.91 23.02
C ASP A 253 8.61 17.64 23.05
N THR A 254 8.64 16.86 21.97
CA THR A 254 9.55 15.73 21.83
C THR A 254 10.97 16.27 21.71
N GLN A 255 11.71 16.25 22.83
CA GLN A 255 13.09 16.69 22.90
C GLN A 255 13.99 15.72 22.12
N THR A 256 14.57 16.19 21.03
CA THR A 256 15.60 15.45 20.32
C THR A 256 16.84 15.36 21.20
N ALA A 257 17.30 14.13 21.43
CA ALA A 257 18.50 13.86 22.19
C ALA A 257 19.41 12.92 21.40
N VAL A 258 20.65 13.36 21.18
CA VAL A 258 21.70 12.55 20.57
C VAL A 258 22.47 11.87 21.70
N TYR A 259 22.40 10.53 21.73
CA TYR A 259 23.09 9.70 22.72
C TYR A 259 24.25 8.91 22.10
N PHE A 260 24.15 8.61 20.82
CA PHE A 260 25.05 7.74 20.05
C PHE A 260 25.36 8.41 18.72
N ASP A 261 26.58 8.23 18.23
CA ASP A 261 26.92 8.63 16.86
C ASP A 261 26.20 7.69 15.89
N THR A 262 25.80 8.19 14.73
CA THR A 262 25.12 7.39 13.70
C THR A 262 25.78 7.58 12.36
N ALA A 263 25.89 6.50 11.58
CA ALA A 263 26.35 6.55 10.20
C ALA A 263 25.36 5.84 9.28
N SER A 264 25.04 6.47 8.16
CA SER A 264 24.12 5.98 7.13
C SER A 264 24.84 5.27 5.98
N LEU A 265 24.12 4.59 5.09
CA LEU A 265 24.71 4.00 3.87
C LEU A 265 25.27 5.04 2.88
N HIS A 266 25.14 6.34 3.15
CA HIS A 266 25.90 7.37 2.43
C HIS A 266 27.36 7.46 2.90
N GLU A 267 27.64 7.00 4.12
CA GLU A 267 28.94 7.12 4.79
C GLU A 267 29.66 5.78 4.94
N ILE A 268 28.91 4.68 5.07
CA ILE A 268 29.44 3.32 5.24
C ILE A 268 29.08 2.42 4.05
N ALA A 269 29.84 1.32 3.92
CA ALA A 269 29.56 0.28 2.93
C ALA A 269 28.33 -0.56 3.33
N GLU A 270 27.57 -1.02 2.34
CA GLU A 270 26.40 -1.90 2.56
C GLU A 270 26.79 -3.23 3.24
N GLU A 271 27.96 -3.77 2.93
CA GLU A 271 28.50 -4.98 3.54
C GLU A 271 28.76 -4.81 5.04
N GLU A 272 29.25 -3.63 5.45
CA GLU A 272 29.44 -3.31 6.87
C GLU A 272 28.09 -3.25 7.60
N PHE A 273 27.10 -2.59 6.98
CA PHE A 273 25.74 -2.52 7.50
C PHE A 273 25.12 -3.91 7.68
N LYS A 274 25.20 -4.76 6.64
CA LYS A 274 24.68 -6.14 6.69
C LYS A 274 25.31 -6.94 7.83
N LEU A 275 26.62 -6.81 8.05
CA LEU A 275 27.31 -7.52 9.13
C LEU A 275 26.79 -7.13 10.52
N ILE A 276 26.62 -5.82 10.76
CA ILE A 276 26.12 -5.33 12.06
C ILE A 276 24.63 -5.66 12.24
N TRP A 277 23.84 -5.58 11.16
CA TRP A 277 22.43 -5.95 11.19
C TRP A 277 22.25 -7.45 11.49
N GLU A 278 22.97 -8.32 10.78
CA GLU A 278 22.99 -9.76 11.04
C GLU A 278 23.35 -10.04 12.51
N LYS A 279 24.40 -9.38 13.01
CA LYS A 279 24.80 -9.50 14.41
C LYS A 279 23.69 -9.04 15.38
N ALA A 280 22.98 -7.96 15.06
CA ALA A 280 21.84 -7.49 15.85
C ALA A 280 20.64 -8.46 15.82
N MET A 281 20.50 -9.29 14.79
CA MET A 281 19.47 -10.33 14.69
C MET A 281 19.77 -11.57 15.54
N ILE A 282 21.05 -11.88 15.80
CA ILE A 282 21.44 -13.04 16.60
C ILE A 282 20.74 -13.02 17.96
N GLN A 283 19.97 -14.07 18.29
CA GLN A 283 19.21 -14.18 19.55
C GLN A 283 18.27 -12.99 19.82
N SER A 284 17.81 -12.30 18.76
CA SER A 284 16.77 -11.28 18.89
C SER A 284 15.44 -11.94 19.26
N LEU A 285 14.60 -11.17 19.96
CA LEU A 285 13.20 -11.52 20.24
C LEU A 285 12.25 -10.99 19.15
N ASN A 286 12.78 -10.39 18.10
CA ASN A 286 12.02 -10.08 16.89
C ASN A 286 11.63 -11.39 16.18
N ALA A 287 10.59 -11.35 15.36
CA ALA A 287 10.16 -12.52 14.60
C ALA A 287 11.30 -13.04 13.71
N SER A 288 11.50 -14.36 13.71
CA SER A 288 12.47 -14.99 12.82
C SER A 288 12.05 -14.82 11.37
N SER A 289 13.03 -14.55 10.51
CA SER A 289 12.87 -14.47 9.06
C SER A 289 13.47 -15.70 8.38
N SER A 290 12.90 -16.10 7.25
CA SER A 290 13.47 -17.12 6.36
C SER A 290 14.48 -16.55 5.35
N LEU A 291 14.58 -15.22 5.26
CA LEU A 291 15.49 -14.52 4.35
C LEU A 291 16.93 -14.55 4.88
N ASP A 292 17.88 -14.58 3.95
CA ASP A 292 19.26 -14.23 4.23
C ASP A 292 19.44 -12.69 4.22
N MET A 293 20.66 -12.22 4.50
CA MET A 293 20.94 -10.79 4.59
C MET A 293 20.78 -10.04 3.26
N ASP A 294 20.98 -10.71 2.12
CA ASP A 294 20.78 -10.09 0.81
C ASP A 294 19.29 -9.95 0.50
N GLY A 295 18.48 -10.98 0.81
CA GLY A 295 17.02 -10.91 0.73
C GLY A 295 16.44 -9.84 1.66
N HIS A 296 17.00 -9.70 2.87
CA HIS A 296 16.64 -8.62 3.78
C HIS A 296 16.94 -7.23 3.21
N MET A 297 18.13 -7.01 2.63
CA MET A 297 18.46 -5.74 1.98
C MET A 297 17.62 -5.48 0.73
N GLN A 298 17.24 -6.51 -0.03
CA GLN A 298 16.32 -6.36 -1.16
C GLN A 298 14.93 -5.91 -0.69
N SER A 299 14.41 -6.47 0.42
CA SER A 299 13.15 -6.02 1.03
C SER A 299 13.21 -4.55 1.40
N VAL A 300 14.29 -4.12 2.07
CA VAL A 300 14.50 -2.71 2.46
C VAL A 300 14.53 -1.80 1.24
N LYS A 301 15.27 -2.16 0.18
CA LYS A 301 15.35 -1.38 -1.06
C LYS A 301 14.01 -1.30 -1.78
N GLY A 302 13.26 -2.39 -1.81
CA GLY A 302 11.94 -2.46 -2.45
C GLY A 302 10.89 -1.65 -1.72
N GLU A 303 10.88 -1.70 -0.38
CA GLU A 303 9.86 -1.04 0.44
C GLU A 303 10.17 0.44 0.69
N LEU A 304 11.44 0.79 0.94
CA LEU A 304 11.84 2.17 1.27
C LEU A 304 12.23 3.01 0.05
N GLY A 305 12.27 2.42 -1.15
CA GLY A 305 12.56 3.14 -2.40
C GLY A 305 13.94 3.79 -2.42
N GLU A 306 14.06 4.97 -3.04
CA GLU A 306 15.35 5.65 -3.22
C GLU A 306 15.99 6.13 -1.91
N ASP A 307 15.18 6.36 -0.87
CA ASP A 307 15.61 6.89 0.42
C ASP A 307 16.16 5.84 1.38
N TYR A 308 16.18 4.56 0.99
CA TYR A 308 16.63 3.45 1.85
C TYR A 308 18.02 3.68 2.45
N ARG A 309 18.91 4.39 1.73
CA ARG A 309 20.27 4.68 2.21
C ARG A 309 20.29 5.60 3.42
N SER A 310 19.37 6.55 3.47
CA SER A 310 19.18 7.47 4.60
C SER A 310 18.55 6.76 5.79
N SER A 311 17.69 5.76 5.53
CA SER A 311 17.08 4.93 6.57
C SER A 311 18.06 3.96 7.22
N CYS A 312 19.02 3.38 6.51
CA CYS A 312 19.89 2.35 7.07
C CYS A 312 21.00 2.93 7.97
N LEU A 313 20.77 3.01 9.28
CA LEU A 313 21.69 3.60 10.25
C LEU A 313 22.34 2.57 11.19
N ILE A 314 23.67 2.66 11.37
CA ILE A 314 24.38 2.03 12.49
C ILE A 314 24.57 3.05 13.59
N ALA A 315 24.29 2.66 14.84
CA ALA A 315 24.59 3.47 16.02
C ALA A 315 25.91 3.03 16.68
N TYR A 316 26.71 3.99 17.12
CA TYR A 316 28.02 3.80 17.73
C TYR A 316 28.10 4.40 19.14
N GLU A 317 28.87 3.76 20.02
CA GLU A 317 29.27 4.32 21.31
C GLU A 317 30.77 4.12 21.48
N ASN A 318 31.54 5.21 21.54
CA ASN A 318 33.01 5.19 21.55
C ASN A 318 33.58 4.39 20.36
N ASP A 319 33.15 4.72 19.15
CA ASP A 319 33.53 4.07 17.88
C ASP A 319 33.18 2.58 17.76
N LEU A 320 32.45 2.01 18.73
CA LEU A 320 31.99 0.63 18.69
C LEU A 320 30.54 0.56 18.23
N PRO A 321 30.19 -0.25 17.22
CA PRO A 321 28.81 -0.41 16.78
C PRO A 321 27.99 -1.10 17.87
N ILE A 322 26.87 -0.47 18.25
CA ILE A 322 25.98 -0.97 19.32
C ILE A 322 24.67 -1.53 18.76
N GLY A 323 24.30 -1.23 17.53
CA GLY A 323 23.04 -1.67 16.94
C GLY A 323 22.71 -1.00 15.63
N VAL A 324 21.54 -1.35 15.11
CA VAL A 324 20.97 -0.86 13.86
C VAL A 324 19.60 -0.27 14.13
N VAL A 325 19.31 0.84 13.45
CA VAL A 325 17.98 1.46 13.43
C VAL A 325 17.65 1.88 12.01
N MET A 326 16.40 1.64 11.60
CA MET A 326 15.94 1.94 10.24
C MET A 326 14.68 2.80 10.22
N PRO A 327 14.79 4.11 10.51
CA PRO A 327 13.66 5.04 10.42
C PRO A 327 13.21 5.26 8.98
N HIS A 328 11.90 5.33 8.76
CA HIS A 328 11.29 5.70 7.49
C HIS A 328 9.86 6.23 7.72
N ILE A 329 9.32 6.90 6.71
CA ILE A 329 7.88 7.13 6.59
C ILE A 329 7.25 5.90 5.94
N GLU A 330 6.17 5.41 6.55
CA GLU A 330 5.42 4.28 6.03
C GLU A 330 4.93 4.57 4.60
N PRO A 331 5.21 3.70 3.62
CA PRO A 331 4.80 3.91 2.24
C PRO A 331 3.30 4.17 2.12
N GLY A 332 2.92 5.20 1.35
CA GLY A 332 1.53 5.62 1.18
C GLY A 332 1.01 6.56 2.27
N THR A 333 1.86 6.98 3.21
CA THR A 333 1.55 8.02 4.21
C THR A 333 2.50 9.20 4.05
N THR A 334 2.15 10.34 4.67
CA THR A 334 3.06 11.50 4.74
C THR A 334 3.71 11.70 6.10
N ASP A 335 3.14 11.13 7.16
CA ASP A 335 3.42 11.55 8.52
C ASP A 335 3.58 10.39 9.52
N GLU A 336 3.35 9.15 9.08
CA GLU A 336 3.49 7.94 9.88
C GLU A 336 4.93 7.43 9.86
N GLY A 337 5.71 7.80 10.88
CA GLY A 337 7.05 7.28 11.08
C GLY A 337 7.04 5.83 11.60
N ARG A 338 7.88 4.97 11.03
CA ARG A 338 8.10 3.59 11.50
C ARG A 338 9.59 3.27 11.56
N LEU A 339 9.91 2.23 12.33
CA LEU A 339 11.24 1.62 12.32
C LEU A 339 11.14 0.28 11.61
N PHE A 340 11.67 0.19 10.38
CA PHE A 340 11.68 -1.05 9.60
C PHE A 340 12.39 -2.16 10.39
N TYR A 341 13.50 -1.79 11.03
CA TYR A 341 14.20 -2.62 11.98
C TYR A 341 14.76 -1.79 13.13
N PHE A 342 14.75 -2.38 14.32
CA PHE A 342 15.41 -1.85 15.51
C PHE A 342 16.03 -3.01 16.28
N GLY A 343 17.34 -2.94 16.52
CA GLY A 343 18.05 -4.01 17.23
C GLY A 343 19.41 -3.59 17.73
N LEU A 344 19.80 -4.15 18.87
CA LEU A 344 21.14 -4.00 19.44
C LEU A 344 21.95 -5.26 19.20
N VAL A 345 23.26 -5.12 18.97
CA VAL A 345 24.18 -6.26 18.98
C VAL A 345 24.20 -6.90 20.37
N PRO A 346 24.48 -8.22 20.49
CA PRO A 346 24.38 -8.94 21.76
C PRO A 346 25.14 -8.28 22.92
N GLU A 347 26.33 -7.74 22.66
CA GLU A 347 27.20 -7.12 23.67
C GLU A 347 26.66 -5.77 24.20
N ALA A 348 25.73 -5.14 23.48
CA ALA A 348 25.09 -3.89 23.86
C ALA A 348 23.77 -4.09 24.62
N ARG A 349 23.19 -5.30 24.61
CA ARG A 349 21.92 -5.62 25.26
C ARG A 349 22.05 -5.63 26.79
N GLY A 350 20.92 -5.44 27.48
CA GLY A 350 20.87 -5.45 28.95
C GLY A 350 21.49 -4.22 29.64
N LYS A 351 22.07 -3.28 28.88
CA LYS A 351 22.75 -2.07 29.40
C LYS A 351 21.89 -0.80 29.40
N GLY A 352 20.57 -0.94 29.18
CA GLY A 352 19.65 0.20 29.09
C GLY A 352 19.75 1.03 27.81
N LYS A 353 20.60 0.64 26.85
CA LYS A 353 20.86 1.39 25.61
C LYS A 353 19.66 1.49 24.68
N SER A 354 18.76 0.50 24.69
CA SER A 354 17.57 0.49 23.81
C SER A 354 16.68 1.71 24.04
N LYS A 355 16.53 2.14 25.30
CA LYS A 355 15.74 3.33 25.66
C LYS A 355 16.29 4.59 25.00
N ARG A 356 17.60 4.80 25.11
CA ARG A 356 18.30 5.95 24.53
C ARG A 356 18.30 5.90 23.00
N LEU A 357 18.64 4.75 22.41
CA LEU A 357 18.70 4.61 20.96
C LEU A 357 17.31 4.77 20.33
N HIS A 358 16.27 4.19 20.93
CA HIS A 358 14.90 4.39 20.48
C HIS A 358 14.47 5.86 20.62
N HIS A 359 14.82 6.54 21.72
CA HIS A 359 14.51 7.95 21.87
C HIS A 359 15.19 8.81 20.78
N GLN A 360 16.46 8.55 20.49
CA GLN A 360 17.17 9.20 19.38
C GLN A 360 16.52 8.88 18.03
N ALA A 361 16.07 7.64 17.80
CA ALA A 361 15.39 7.24 16.57
C ALA A 361 14.04 7.95 16.38
N LEU A 362 13.29 8.21 17.46
CA LEU A 362 12.08 9.04 17.41
C LEU A 362 12.42 10.49 17.02
N GLY A 363 13.57 11.00 17.49
CA GLY A 363 14.09 12.30 17.08
C GLY A 363 14.45 12.34 15.60
N ILE A 364 15.13 11.31 15.09
CA ILE A 364 15.47 11.18 13.66
C ILE A 364 14.20 11.11 12.81
N LEU A 365 13.20 10.30 13.19
CA LEU A 365 11.92 10.24 12.49
C LEU A 365 11.25 11.62 12.40
N LYS A 366 11.29 12.39 13.48
CA LYS A 366 10.69 13.72 13.54
C LYS A 366 11.46 14.76 12.72
N ASP A 367 12.78 14.83 12.92
CA ASP A 367 13.58 15.96 12.45
C ASP A 367 14.16 15.72 11.05
N ASP A 368 14.45 14.47 10.69
CA ASP A 368 15.08 14.11 9.40
C ASP A 368 14.07 13.52 8.40
N PHE A 369 12.96 12.95 8.88
CA PHE A 369 11.91 12.35 8.05
C PHE A 369 10.55 13.10 8.15
N ASP A 370 10.47 14.18 8.91
CA ASP A 370 9.26 14.99 9.11
C ASP A 370 8.03 14.21 9.63
N ALA A 371 8.25 13.07 10.32
CA ALA A 371 7.17 12.26 10.88
C ALA A 371 6.42 13.01 11.99
N VAL A 372 5.08 12.98 11.94
CA VAL A 372 4.21 13.61 12.96
C VAL A 372 3.91 12.64 14.10
N TYR A 373 3.91 11.33 13.83
CA TYR A 373 3.77 10.30 14.85
C TYR A 373 4.54 9.04 14.49
N TYR A 374 4.88 8.27 15.51
CA TYR A 374 5.53 6.97 15.41
C TYR A 374 4.52 5.84 15.67
N ILE A 375 4.54 4.81 14.82
CA ILE A 375 3.92 3.51 15.07
C ILE A 375 4.99 2.45 15.25
N GLY A 376 4.94 1.76 16.39
CA GLY A 376 5.83 0.65 16.71
C GLY A 376 5.03 -0.62 17.02
N SER A 377 5.60 -1.78 16.72
CA SER A 377 4.99 -3.06 17.06
C SER A 377 6.05 -4.05 17.52
N THR A 378 5.69 -4.96 18.43
CA THR A 378 6.59 -6.02 18.90
C THR A 378 5.82 -7.16 19.54
N SER A 379 6.42 -8.35 19.62
CA SER A 379 5.85 -9.49 20.33
C SER A 379 5.53 -9.13 21.79
N SER A 380 4.42 -9.64 22.31
CA SER A 380 4.08 -9.57 23.75
C SER A 380 5.16 -10.23 24.62
N ASN A 381 5.96 -11.13 24.05
CA ASN A 381 7.09 -11.79 24.68
C ASN A 381 8.38 -10.95 24.65
N ASN A 382 8.46 -9.89 23.84
CA ASN A 382 9.61 -8.99 23.76
C ASN A 382 9.58 -7.93 24.88
N VAL A 383 9.64 -8.41 26.12
CA VAL A 383 9.62 -7.58 27.34
C VAL A 383 10.65 -6.43 27.32
N PRO A 384 11.90 -6.61 26.82
CA PRO A 384 12.84 -5.50 26.71
C PRO A 384 12.37 -4.37 25.80
N MET A 385 11.74 -4.70 24.66
CA MET A 385 11.20 -3.69 23.74
C MET A 385 9.94 -3.02 24.31
N LEU A 386 9.04 -3.76 24.95
CA LEU A 386 7.88 -3.18 25.64
C LEU A 386 8.28 -2.15 26.70
N LYS A 387 9.33 -2.44 27.49
CA LYS A 387 9.92 -1.48 28.44
C LYS A 387 10.60 -0.29 27.77
N THR A 388 11.04 -0.45 26.53
CA THR A 388 11.62 0.63 25.73
C THR A 388 10.53 1.58 25.24
N PHE A 389 9.42 1.04 24.74
CA PHE A 389 8.22 1.80 24.38
C PHE A 389 7.66 2.58 25.58
N GLU A 390 7.47 1.91 26.72
CA GLU A 390 6.98 2.56 27.95
C GLU A 390 7.90 3.70 28.41
N ALA A 391 9.22 3.47 28.42
CA ALA A 391 10.19 4.47 28.85
C ALA A 391 10.23 5.72 27.97
N ASN A 392 9.85 5.59 26.70
CA ASN A 392 9.79 6.69 25.74
C ASN A 392 8.36 7.24 25.55
N GLY A 393 7.43 6.83 26.43
CA GLY A 393 6.07 7.36 26.49
C GLY A 393 5.21 6.99 25.30
N CYS A 394 5.48 5.85 24.66
CA CYS A 394 4.59 5.27 23.66
C CYS A 394 3.36 4.68 24.35
N THR A 395 2.18 4.89 23.77
CA THR A 395 0.90 4.36 24.28
C THR A 395 0.47 3.15 23.47
N VAL A 396 0.05 2.08 24.13
CA VAL A 396 -0.53 0.91 23.44
C VAL A 396 -1.83 1.33 22.75
N VAL A 397 -1.91 1.09 21.44
CA VAL A 397 -3.10 1.37 20.63
C VAL A 397 -3.83 0.10 20.21
N GLU A 398 -3.12 -1.04 20.17
CA GLU A 398 -3.72 -2.31 19.79
C GLU A 398 -2.95 -3.51 20.34
N ARG A 399 -3.66 -4.62 20.52
CA ARG A 399 -3.11 -5.94 20.82
C ARG A 399 -3.70 -6.94 19.83
N ASN A 400 -2.85 -7.51 19.00
CA ASN A 400 -3.25 -8.36 17.89
C ASN A 400 -2.70 -9.76 18.06
N ARG A 401 -3.54 -10.76 17.81
CA ARG A 401 -3.12 -12.13 17.55
C ARG A 401 -2.61 -12.21 16.12
N VAL A 402 -1.39 -12.71 15.96
CA VAL A 402 -0.70 -12.79 14.69
C VAL A 402 -0.95 -14.17 14.10
N TYR A 403 -1.72 -14.23 13.03
CA TYR A 403 -1.98 -15.44 12.29
C TYR A 403 -1.11 -15.48 11.04
N LYS A 404 -0.38 -16.58 10.81
CA LYS A 404 0.47 -16.75 9.63
C LYS A 404 0.00 -17.91 8.77
N ARG A 405 0.12 -17.74 7.45
CA ARG A 405 -0.04 -18.78 6.44
C ARG A 405 1.19 -18.77 5.54
N GLU A 406 1.92 -19.87 5.54
CA GLU A 406 3.11 -20.05 4.70
C GLU A 406 2.71 -20.07 3.22
N LYS A 407 3.66 -19.74 2.34
CA LYS A 407 3.46 -19.87 0.89
C LYS A 407 3.05 -21.29 0.58
N THR A 408 1.95 -21.46 -0.16
CA THR A 408 1.68 -22.74 -0.83
C THR A 408 2.86 -23.03 -1.75
N ALA A 409 3.66 -24.05 -1.42
CA ALA A 409 4.73 -24.51 -2.30
C ALA A 409 4.11 -24.83 -3.66
N GLY A 410 4.33 -23.97 -4.64
CA GLY A 410 3.88 -24.21 -6.00
C GLY A 410 4.43 -25.57 -6.44
N LYS A 411 3.55 -26.49 -6.83
CA LYS A 411 3.96 -27.59 -7.69
C LYS A 411 4.53 -26.93 -8.94
N LYS A 412 5.86 -27.01 -9.08
CA LYS A 412 6.58 -26.63 -10.29
C LYS A 412 5.97 -27.29 -11.51
#